data_AF-A0A7R7W5G0-F1
#
_entry.id   AF-A0A7R7W5G0-F1
#
_cell.length_a   1.000
_cell.length_b   1.000
_cell.length_c   1.000
_cell.angle_alpha   90.00
_cell.angle_beta   90.00
_cell.angle_gamma   90.00
#
_symmetry.space_group_name_H-M   'P 1'
#
loop_
_entity.id
_entity.type
_entity.pdbx_description
1 polymer ?
#
loop_
_entity_poly.entity_id
_entity_poly.type
_entity_poly.pdbx_seq_one_letter_code
_entity_poly.pdbx_strand_id
1 'polypeptide(L)'
;MASLQRQLNTLKKVLEKTSINVICPLCLRGFSRADVLYAHFRQEGGEDTMHAGLAMKQADFGTFISCYERAMGASIPSSMLRDGHECFKTWFIVENYRRDAENGAVHPDASLGELFNFDALDDCESTCV
;
A
#
# COMPACT_ATOMS: atom_id res chain seq x y z
N MET A 1 23.59 3.45 -5.57
CA MET A 1 22.95 2.11 -5.58
C MET A 1 23.06 1.36 -4.25
N ALA A 2 24.25 1.25 -3.62
CA ALA A 2 24.40 0.50 -2.37
C ALA A 2 23.60 1.06 -1.16
N SER A 3 23.42 2.37 -1.05
CA SER A 3 22.64 3.00 0.03
C SER A 3 21.14 2.66 -0.07
N LEU A 4 20.56 2.81 -1.26
CA LEU A 4 19.16 2.49 -1.53
C LEU A 4 18.85 1.01 -1.26
N GLN A 5 19.75 0.11 -1.68
CA GLN A 5 19.60 -1.32 -1.41
C GLN A 5 19.59 -1.64 0.09
N ARG A 6 20.42 -0.94 0.89
CA ARG A 6 20.42 -1.09 2.35
C ARG A 6 19.12 -0.58 2.97
N GLN A 7 18.62 0.57 2.52
CA GLN A 7 17.35 1.12 2.99
C GLN A 7 16.18 0.16 2.70
N LEU A 8 16.10 -0.38 1.48
CA LEU A 8 15.08 -1.36 1.11
C LEU A 8 15.17 -2.65 1.95
N ASN A 9 16.38 -3.15 2.19
CA ASN A 9 16.59 -4.32 3.04
C ASN A 9 16.19 -4.07 4.50
N THR A 10 16.41 -2.87 5.02
CA THR A 10 15.97 -2.50 6.37
C THR A 10 14.45 -2.42 6.44
N LEU A 11 13.80 -1.75 5.48
CA LEU A 11 12.34 -1.67 5.39
C LEU A 11 11.72 -3.06 5.27
N LYS A 12 12.32 -3.95 4.47
CA LYS A 12 11.93 -5.35 4.37
C LYS A 12 11.95 -6.07 5.71
N LYS A 13 13.04 -5.95 6.47
CA LYS A 13 13.16 -6.54 7.82
C LYS A 13 12.16 -5.95 8.81
N VAL A 14 11.82 -4.68 8.68
CA VAL A 14 10.79 -4.05 9.51
C VAL A 14 9.42 -4.62 9.15
N LEU A 15 9.07 -4.70 7.87
CA LEU A 15 7.81 -5.28 7.40
C LEU A 15 7.66 -6.75 7.78
N GLU A 16 8.73 -7.55 7.72
CA GLU A 16 8.71 -8.96 8.17
C GLU A 16 8.49 -9.09 9.68
N LYS A 17 8.90 -8.09 10.46
CA LYS A 17 8.67 -8.05 11.91
C LYS A 17 7.33 -7.43 12.28
N THR A 18 6.69 -6.68 11.38
CA THR A 18 5.34 -6.17 11.61
C THR A 18 4.33 -7.27 11.32
N SER A 19 3.15 -7.17 11.92
CA SER A 19 2.06 -8.09 11.65
C SER A 19 1.36 -7.81 10.33
N ILE A 20 1.94 -7.02 9.40
CA ILE A 20 1.28 -6.62 8.16
C ILE A 20 1.56 -7.68 7.10
N ASN A 21 0.51 -8.38 6.67
CA ASN A 21 0.62 -9.49 5.72
C ASN A 21 -0.11 -9.20 4.40
N VAL A 22 -1.19 -8.41 4.47
CA VAL A 22 -1.99 -8.03 3.31
C VAL A 22 -2.20 -6.53 3.27
N ILE A 23 -2.32 -5.96 2.07
CA ILE A 23 -2.44 -4.52 1.84
C ILE A 23 -3.61 -4.23 0.89
N CYS A 24 -4.34 -3.16 1.17
CA CYS A 24 -5.29 -2.58 0.23
C CYS A 24 -4.53 -1.82 -0.87
N PRO A 25 -4.64 -2.19 -2.16
CA PRO A 25 -3.92 -1.50 -3.24
C PRO A 25 -4.44 -0.07 -3.52
N LEU A 26 -5.63 0.30 -3.03
CA LEU A 26 -6.14 1.67 -3.15
C LEU A 26 -5.57 2.60 -2.08
N CYS A 27 -5.70 2.23 -0.81
CA CYS A 27 -5.31 3.08 0.32
C CYS A 27 -3.88 2.83 0.83
N LEU A 28 -3.19 1.81 0.30
CA LEU A 28 -1.91 1.30 0.82
C LEU A 28 -1.94 0.96 2.33
N ARG A 29 -3.14 0.72 2.87
CA ARG A 29 -3.33 0.35 4.28
C ARG A 29 -3.01 -1.13 4.47
N GLY A 30 -2.12 -1.41 5.41
CA GLY A 30 -1.72 -2.76 5.79
C GLY A 30 -2.61 -3.38 6.86
N PHE A 31 -2.90 -4.66 6.70
CA PHE A 31 -3.68 -5.47 7.62
C PHE A 31 -2.95 -6.79 7.91
N SER A 32 -3.24 -7.38 9.06
CA SER A 32 -2.63 -8.65 9.47
C SER A 32 -3.30 -9.88 8.90
N ARG A 33 -4.57 -9.76 8.50
CA ARG A 33 -5.40 -10.87 8.03
C ARG A 33 -6.21 -10.45 6.81
N ALA A 34 -6.36 -11.40 5.87
CA ALA A 34 -7.21 -11.23 4.70
C ALA A 34 -8.68 -10.96 5.07
N ASP A 35 -9.18 -11.58 6.14
CA ASP A 35 -10.58 -11.38 6.58
C ASP A 35 -10.88 -9.92 6.93
N VAL A 36 -9.92 -9.25 7.60
CA VAL A 36 -10.03 -7.85 7.98
C VAL A 36 -9.96 -6.94 6.75
N LEU A 37 -9.13 -7.30 5.78
CA LEU A 37 -9.06 -6.60 4.50
C LEU A 37 -10.39 -6.68 3.73
N TYR A 38 -11.01 -7.86 3.65
CA TYR A 38 -12.33 -8.00 3.01
C TYR A 38 -13.45 -7.29 3.79
N ALA A 39 -13.34 -7.17 5.12
CA ALA A 39 -14.24 -6.33 5.91
C ALA A 39 -14.05 -4.84 5.56
N HIS A 40 -12.79 -4.39 5.43
CA HIS A 40 -12.47 -3.03 5.00
C HIS A 40 -13.05 -2.71 3.61
N PHE A 41 -12.91 -3.60 2.62
CA PHE A 41 -13.51 -3.37 1.30
C PHE A 41 -15.04 -3.23 1.35
N ARG A 42 -15.72 -3.96 2.24
CA ARG A 42 -17.18 -3.86 2.40
C ARG A 42 -17.60 -2.59 3.13
N GLN A 43 -16.81 -2.14 4.08
CA GLN A 43 -17.06 -0.90 4.82
C GLN A 43 -16.88 0.32 3.91
N GLU A 44 -15.73 0.41 3.24
CA GLU A 44 -15.43 1.50 2.32
C GLU A 44 -16.25 1.39 1.02
N GLY A 45 -16.70 0.19 0.65
CA GLY A 45 -17.50 -0.05 -0.56
C GLY A 45 -18.87 0.64 -0.56
N GLY A 46 -19.34 1.14 0.59
CA GLY A 46 -20.52 2.00 0.66
C GLY A 46 -20.26 3.44 0.17
N GLU A 47 -19.01 3.89 0.24
CA GLU A 47 -18.59 5.26 -0.12
C GLU A 47 -17.78 5.29 -1.42
N ASP A 48 -16.97 4.25 -1.68
CA ASP A 48 -16.09 4.14 -2.84
C ASP A 48 -16.38 2.88 -3.67
N THR A 49 -16.75 3.12 -4.93
CA THR A 49 -17.05 2.05 -5.90
C THR A 49 -15.82 1.19 -6.23
N MET A 50 -14.61 1.73 -6.05
CA MET A 50 -13.37 0.99 -6.27
C MET A 50 -13.12 -0.04 -5.16
N HIS A 51 -13.39 0.32 -3.90
CA HIS A 51 -13.33 -0.62 -2.78
C HIS A 51 -14.40 -1.71 -2.92
N ALA A 52 -15.61 -1.34 -3.35
CA ALA A 52 -16.65 -2.31 -3.66
C ALA A 52 -16.20 -3.30 -4.75
N GLY A 53 -15.58 -2.82 -5.83
CA GLY A 53 -15.05 -3.67 -6.90
C GLY A 53 -13.97 -4.65 -6.43
N LEU A 54 -13.12 -4.25 -5.48
CA LEU A 54 -12.11 -5.16 -4.88
C LEU A 54 -12.73 -6.28 -4.03
N ALA A 55 -13.90 -6.05 -3.42
CA ALA A 55 -14.65 -7.09 -2.71
C ALA A 55 -15.30 -8.11 -3.65
N MET A 56 -15.51 -7.77 -4.92
CA MET A 56 -16.26 -8.58 -5.88
C MET A 56 -15.47 -9.77 -6.44
N LYS A 57 -14.28 -10.08 -5.92
CA LYS A 57 -13.42 -11.17 -6.43
C LYS A 57 -14.14 -12.49 -6.70
N GLN A 58 -15.06 -12.88 -5.81
CA GLN A 58 -15.84 -14.12 -5.95
C GLN A 58 -17.15 -13.95 -6.72
N ALA A 59 -17.74 -12.76 -6.72
CA ALA A 59 -19.04 -12.50 -7.34
C ALA A 59 -18.90 -12.12 -8.83
N ASP A 60 -17.97 -11.22 -9.14
CA ASP A 60 -17.67 -10.73 -10.48
C ASP A 60 -16.17 -10.50 -10.62
N PHE A 61 -15.48 -11.53 -11.14
CA PHE A 61 -14.04 -11.49 -11.31
C PHE A 61 -13.58 -10.48 -12.38
N GLY A 62 -14.44 -10.14 -13.34
CA GLY A 62 -14.13 -9.14 -14.37
C GLY A 62 -14.06 -7.74 -13.77
N THR A 63 -15.10 -7.37 -13.00
CA THR A 63 -15.17 -6.11 -12.26
C THR A 63 -14.01 -6.00 -11.27
N PHE A 64 -13.70 -7.10 -10.58
CA PHE A 64 -12.55 -7.18 -9.69
C PHE A 64 -11.23 -6.85 -10.38
N ILE A 65 -10.93 -7.47 -11.53
CA ILE A 65 -9.68 -7.22 -12.26
C ILE A 65 -9.60 -5.76 -12.69
N SER A 66 -10.66 -5.21 -13.29
CA SER A 66 -10.65 -3.82 -13.77
C SER A 66 -10.39 -2.83 -12.64
N CYS A 67 -11.01 -3.03 -11.48
CA CYS A 67 -10.74 -2.21 -10.29
C CYS A 67 -9.33 -2.44 -9.75
N TYR A 68 -8.84 -3.68 -9.74
CA TYR A 68 -7.53 -4.06 -9.21
C TYR A 68 -6.37 -3.51 -10.06
N GLU A 69 -6.43 -3.62 -11.38
CA GLU A 69 -5.41 -3.07 -12.27
C GLU A 69 -5.34 -1.54 -12.16
N ARG A 70 -6.51 -0.90 -12.05
CA ARG A 70 -6.61 0.54 -11.82
C ARG A 70 -6.13 0.94 -10.42
N ALA A 71 -6.30 0.07 -9.43
CA ALA A 71 -5.72 0.21 -8.09
C ALA A 71 -4.18 0.16 -8.12
N MET A 72 -3.64 -0.81 -8.84
CA MET A 72 -2.19 -1.05 -8.92
C MET A 72 -1.46 -0.10 -9.86
N GLY A 73 -2.17 0.54 -10.80
CA GLY A 73 -1.56 1.29 -11.89
C GLY A 73 -0.79 0.39 -12.87
N ALA A 74 -1.05 -0.91 -12.84
CA ALA A 74 -0.38 -1.93 -13.63
C ALA A 74 -1.41 -2.94 -14.14
N SER A 75 -1.26 -3.37 -15.39
CA SER A 75 -1.98 -4.55 -15.86
C SER A 75 -1.31 -5.78 -15.27
N ILE A 76 -2.08 -6.55 -14.50
CA ILE A 76 -1.61 -7.74 -13.78
C ILE A 76 -2.38 -8.93 -14.33
N PRO A 77 -1.68 -10.00 -14.76
CA PRO A 77 -2.33 -11.13 -15.40
C PRO A 77 -3.31 -11.79 -14.43
N SER A 78 -4.52 -12.08 -14.94
CA SER A 78 -5.61 -12.69 -14.18
C SER A 78 -5.27 -14.07 -13.58
N SER A 79 -4.24 -14.76 -14.10
CA SER A 79 -3.70 -15.98 -13.50
C SER A 79 -3.09 -15.74 -12.12
N MET A 80 -2.38 -14.64 -11.91
CA MET A 80 -1.79 -14.30 -10.61
C MET A 80 -2.83 -13.80 -9.60
N LEU A 81 -3.97 -13.32 -10.09
CA LEU A 81 -5.04 -12.77 -9.27
C LEU A 81 -6.05 -13.84 -8.80
N ARG A 82 -6.09 -15.01 -9.44
CA ARG A 82 -7.07 -16.05 -9.10
C ARG A 82 -6.82 -16.71 -7.74
N ASP A 83 -5.57 -16.82 -7.32
CA ASP A 83 -5.20 -17.59 -6.13
C ASP A 83 -5.49 -16.84 -4.82
N GLY A 84 -6.58 -17.22 -4.17
CA GLY A 84 -6.87 -16.87 -2.76
C GLY A 84 -6.75 -15.39 -2.43
N HIS A 85 -5.85 -15.05 -1.54
CA HIS A 85 -5.53 -13.66 -1.15
C HIS A 85 -4.07 -13.30 -1.47
N GLU A 86 -3.40 -14.09 -2.32
CA GLU A 86 -1.99 -13.90 -2.69
C GLU A 86 -1.77 -12.54 -3.35
N CYS A 87 -2.70 -12.11 -4.20
CA CYS A 87 -2.65 -10.80 -4.84
C CYS A 87 -2.61 -9.65 -3.83
N PHE A 88 -3.23 -9.80 -2.67
CA PHE A 88 -3.23 -8.77 -1.64
C PHE A 88 -2.03 -8.83 -0.71
N LYS A 89 -1.12 -9.80 -0.85
CA LYS A 89 0.04 -9.89 0.03
C LYS A 89 0.93 -8.67 -0.11
N THR A 90 1.48 -8.22 1.01
CA THR A 90 2.40 -7.08 1.07
C THR A 90 3.49 -7.14 0.01
N TRP A 91 4.14 -8.30 -0.13
CA TRP A 91 5.21 -8.50 -1.13
C TRP A 91 4.71 -8.41 -2.57
N PHE A 92 3.56 -9.02 -2.87
CA PHE A 92 2.99 -8.96 -4.21
C PHE A 92 2.65 -7.52 -4.60
N ILE A 93 2.05 -6.76 -3.68
CA ILE A 93 1.73 -5.36 -3.90
C ILE A 93 3.00 -4.54 -4.12
N VAL A 94 3.99 -4.63 -3.22
CA VAL A 94 5.25 -3.86 -3.31
C VAL A 94 5.99 -4.12 -4.62
N GLU A 95 5.97 -5.35 -5.15
CA GLU A 95 6.67 -5.68 -6.41
C GLU A 95 5.91 -5.23 -7.66
N ASN A 96 4.57 -5.15 -7.62
CA ASN A 96 3.74 -4.92 -8.80
C ASN A 96 3.06 -3.55 -8.82
N TYR A 97 3.17 -2.76 -7.75
CA TYR A 97 2.58 -1.43 -7.66
C TYR A 97 3.31 -0.46 -8.58
N ARG A 98 2.59 0.13 -9.54
CA ARG A 98 3.12 1.07 -10.54
C ARG A 98 2.33 2.36 -10.64
N ARG A 99 1.37 2.60 -9.75
CA ARG A 99 0.64 3.86 -9.70
C ARG A 99 1.56 5.06 -9.48
N ASP A 100 2.70 4.88 -8.80
CA ASP A 100 3.72 5.91 -8.61
C ASP A 100 4.64 6.10 -9.83
N ALA A 101 4.55 5.23 -10.85
CA ALA A 101 5.49 5.23 -11.96
C ALA A 101 5.20 6.33 -12.99
N GLU A 102 3.93 6.60 -13.32
CA GLU A 102 3.53 7.74 -14.16
C GLU A 102 2.06 8.10 -13.87
N ASN A 103 1.84 9.14 -13.07
CA ASN A 103 0.80 10.16 -13.29
C ASN A 103 0.79 11.15 -12.12
N GLY A 104 1.19 12.40 -12.40
CA GLY A 104 0.96 13.56 -11.54
C GLY A 104 -0.53 13.92 -11.42
N ALA A 105 -1.35 12.99 -10.94
CA ALA A 105 -2.70 13.27 -10.50
C ALA A 105 -2.64 13.49 -8.98
N VAL A 106 -2.48 14.76 -8.63
CA VAL A 106 -2.71 15.32 -7.30
C VAL A 106 -3.99 14.71 -6.72
N HIS A 107 -3.86 13.94 -5.65
CA HIS A 107 -4.95 13.78 -4.68
C HIS A 107 -4.72 14.85 -3.60
N PRO A 108 -5.70 15.71 -3.32
CA PRO A 108 -5.56 16.69 -2.26
C PRO A 108 -5.60 15.99 -0.90
N ASP A 109 -4.64 16.38 -0.07
CA ASP A 109 -4.64 16.25 1.39
C ASP A 109 -4.34 14.88 1.99
N ALA A 110 -3.03 14.64 2.22
CA ALA A 110 -2.54 14.49 3.58
C ALA A 110 -1.01 14.63 3.55
N SER A 111 -0.49 15.71 4.13
CA SER A 111 0.91 15.92 4.46
C SER A 111 1.50 14.69 5.18
N LEU A 112 2.10 13.78 4.41
CA LEU A 112 3.06 12.80 4.94
C LEU A 112 4.50 13.32 4.88
N GLY A 113 4.70 14.55 4.41
CA GLY A 113 5.99 15.26 4.40
C GLY A 113 6.35 15.96 5.71
N GLU A 114 5.39 16.19 6.62
CA GLU A 114 5.63 16.94 7.86
C GLU A 114 5.94 16.04 9.09
N LEU A 115 5.80 14.72 8.97
CA LEU A 115 6.05 13.78 10.08
C LEU A 115 7.47 13.20 10.12
N PHE A 116 8.31 13.52 9.14
CA PHE A 116 9.70 13.04 9.09
C PHE A 116 10.70 14.19 8.91
N ASN A 117 10.58 15.25 9.72
CA ASN A 117 11.73 16.13 9.99
C ASN A 117 12.57 15.49 11.09
N PHE A 118 13.65 14.80 10.71
CA PHE A 118 14.65 14.26 11.64
C PHE A 118 15.76 15.29 11.97
N ASP A 119 15.68 16.52 11.44
CA ASP A 119 16.75 17.53 11.49
C ASP A 119 16.50 18.70 12.46
N ALA A 120 15.80 18.50 13.60
CA ALA A 120 15.61 19.60 14.57
C ALA A 120 15.74 19.18 16.04
N LEU A 121 16.76 18.39 16.37
CA LEU A 121 17.25 18.24 17.74
C LEU A 121 18.78 18.28 17.75
N ASP A 122 19.35 19.47 17.56
CA ASP A 122 20.60 19.84 18.22
C ASP A 122 20.69 21.37 18.31
N ASP A 123 20.19 21.92 19.40
CA ASP A 123 20.62 23.24 19.90
C ASP A 123 20.50 23.19 21.42
N CYS A 124 21.46 22.51 22.06
CA CYS A 124 21.74 22.72 23.48
C CYS A 124 23.03 23.55 23.58
N GLU A 125 22.92 24.85 23.29
CA GLU A 125 23.91 25.82 23.73
C GLU A 125 23.93 25.86 25.26
N SER A 126 25.08 25.57 25.84
CA SER A 126 25.45 26.11 27.15
C SER A 126 26.89 26.63 27.03
N THR A 127 27.01 27.84 26.51
CA THR A 127 28.24 28.62 26.53
C THR A 127 28.46 29.21 27.92
N CYS A 128 29.69 29.07 28.40
CA CYS A 128 30.21 29.66 29.62
C CYS A 128 30.18 31.19 29.56
N VAL A 129 29.68 31.86 30.61
CA VAL A 129 30.23 33.11 31.17
C VAL A 129 29.99 33.13 32.67
#